data_AF-A0A5Z1RV43-F1
#
_entry.id   AF-A0A5Z1RV43-F1
#
_cell.length_a   1.000
_cell.length_b   1.000
_cell.length_c   1.000
_cell.angle_alpha   90.00
_cell.angle_beta   90.00
_cell.angle_gamma   90.00
#
_symmetry.space_group_name_H-M   'P 1'
#
loop_
_entity.id
_entity.type
_entity.pdbx_description
1 polymer ?
#
loop_
_entity_poly.entity_id
_entity_poly.type
_entity_poly.pdbx_seq_one_letter_code
_entity_poly.pdbx_strand_id
1 'polypeptide(L)'
;MYKSKRNFFLSLKDAKETWKNDLKTKNLPLIIIIGNEGAGKSTFINYSDIEYPLSDSLESYKKFHKSTRNFALYVSKKGALLDTEGNYFSQEEFFKPASSDEIPED
;
A
#
# COMPACT_ATOMS: atom_id res chain seq x y z
N MET A 1 3.80 1.49 -12.82
CA MET A 1 2.59 2.33 -12.66
C MET A 1 1.29 1.68 -13.16
N TYR A 2 1.16 1.23 -14.42
CA TYR A 2 -0.11 0.66 -14.95
C TYR A 2 -0.69 -0.52 -14.14
N LYS A 3 0.17 -1.45 -13.69
CA LYS A 3 -0.25 -2.62 -12.91
C LYS A 3 -0.78 -2.23 -11.52
N SER A 4 -0.10 -1.36 -10.78
CA SER A 4 -0.53 -0.91 -9.45
C SER A 4 -1.86 -0.15 -9.51
N LYS A 5 -2.04 0.71 -10.51
CA LYS A 5 -3.33 1.38 -10.77
C LYS A 5 -4.45 0.36 -11.03
N ARG A 6 -4.21 -0.63 -11.89
CA ARG A 6 -5.18 -1.71 -12.16
C ARG A 6 -5.53 -2.47 -10.90
N ASN A 7 -4.53 -2.91 -10.14
CA ASN A 7 -4.73 -3.70 -8.92
C ASN A 7 -5.50 -2.91 -7.86
N PHE A 8 -5.23 -1.61 -7.71
CA PHE A 8 -6.00 -0.73 -6.83
C PHE A 8 -7.51 -0.75 -7.16
N PHE A 9 -7.86 -0.61 -8.44
CA PHE A 9 -9.26 -0.66 -8.87
C PHE A 9 -9.88 -2.05 -8.71
N LEU A 10 -9.12 -3.12 -8.92
CA LEU A 10 -9.59 -4.48 -8.67
C LEU A 10 -9.89 -4.69 -7.18
N SER A 11 -9.00 -4.31 -6.27
CA SER A 11 -9.25 -4.42 -4.82
C SER A 11 -10.52 -3.65 -4.38
N LEU A 12 -10.73 -2.45 -4.93
CA LEU A 12 -11.95 -1.68 -4.66
C LEU A 12 -13.20 -2.33 -5.26
N LYS A 13 -13.09 -2.89 -6.46
CA LYS A 13 -14.18 -3.57 -7.14
C LYS A 13 -14.59 -4.83 -6.38
N ASP A 14 -13.63 -5.70 -6.06
CA ASP A 14 -13.85 -6.95 -5.34
C ASP A 14 -14.54 -6.66 -4.00
N ALA A 15 -14.05 -5.68 -3.24
CA ALA A 15 -14.68 -5.28 -1.98
C ALA A 15 -16.11 -4.74 -2.14
N LYS A 16 -16.38 -3.93 -3.18
CA LYS A 16 -17.73 -3.45 -3.46
C LYS A 16 -18.67 -4.58 -3.89
N GLU A 17 -18.18 -5.56 -4.65
CA GLU A 17 -19.00 -6.68 -5.10
C GLU A 17 -19.32 -7.65 -3.97
N THR A 18 -18.35 -7.92 -3.08
CA THR A 18 -18.55 -8.76 -1.89
C THR A 18 -19.46 -8.09 -0.86
N TRP A 19 -19.19 -6.82 -0.53
CA TRP A 19 -19.84 -6.15 0.58
C TRP A 19 -21.00 -5.22 0.16
N LYS A 20 -21.21 -4.99 -1.14
CA LYS A 20 -22.33 -4.22 -1.72
C LYS A 20 -22.71 -2.98 -0.90
N ASN A 21 -23.86 -3.04 -0.22
CA ASN A 21 -24.44 -1.95 0.56
C ASN A 21 -23.78 -1.76 1.93
N ASP A 22 -23.01 -2.73 2.40
CA ASP A 22 -22.35 -2.68 3.71
C ASP A 22 -21.01 -1.93 3.65
N LEU A 23 -20.39 -1.77 2.48
CA LEU A 23 -19.13 -1.06 2.34
C LEU A 23 -19.36 0.45 2.22
N LYS A 24 -19.18 1.16 3.33
CA LYS A 24 -19.28 2.63 3.38
C LYS A 24 -17.94 3.30 3.08
N THR A 25 -17.63 3.53 1.81
CA THR A 25 -16.33 4.10 1.39
C THR A 25 -16.09 5.55 1.84
N LYS A 26 -17.16 6.32 2.10
CA LYS A 26 -17.06 7.75 2.45
C LYS A 26 -16.26 8.01 3.75
N ASN A 27 -16.39 7.12 4.73
CA ASN A 27 -15.76 7.24 6.04
C ASN A 27 -14.94 5.98 6.38
N LEU A 28 -14.42 5.29 5.37
CA LEU A 28 -13.67 4.07 5.56
C LEU A 28 -12.27 4.44 6.13
N PRO A 29 -11.89 3.97 7.32
CA PRO A 29 -10.57 4.27 7.87
C PRO A 29 -9.48 3.67 6.98
N LEU A 30 -8.41 4.43 6.76
CA LEU A 30 -7.26 4.02 5.96
C LEU A 30 -6.02 3.89 6.85
N ILE A 31 -5.42 2.71 6.86
CA ILE A 31 -4.13 2.45 7.51
C ILE A 31 -3.07 2.38 6.42
N ILE A 32 -1.95 3.08 6.60
CA ILE A 32 -0.80 3.00 5.69
C ILE A 32 0.36 2.39 6.46
N ILE A 33 0.93 1.31 5.93
CA ILE A 33 2.09 0.65 6.54
C ILE A 33 3.33 1.05 5.76
N ILE A 34 4.21 1.80 6.43
CA ILE A 34 5.48 2.31 5.89
C ILE A 34 6.62 1.73 6.72
N GLY A 35 7.75 1.47 6.05
CA GLY A 35 8.95 0.96 6.69
C GLY A 35 9.89 0.36 5.66
N ASN A 36 11.13 0.14 6.06
CA ASN A 36 12.19 -0.32 5.15
C ASN A 36 11.89 -1.69 4.52
N GLU A 37 12.61 -2.01 3.45
CA GLU A 37 12.57 -3.35 2.87
C GLU A 37 13.02 -4.37 3.92
N GLY A 38 12.32 -5.51 4.00
CA GLY A 38 12.58 -6.51 5.03
C GLY A 38 11.98 -6.23 6.43
N ALA A 39 11.37 -5.07 6.69
CA ALA A 39 10.78 -4.73 8.00
C ALA A 39 9.52 -5.54 8.39
N GLY A 40 9.14 -6.57 7.62
CA GLY A 40 8.01 -7.44 7.94
C GLY A 40 6.61 -6.86 7.64
N LYS A 41 6.50 -5.77 6.88
CA LYS A 41 5.21 -5.11 6.53
C LYS A 41 4.15 -6.08 6.01
N SER A 42 4.46 -6.78 4.91
CA SER A 42 3.51 -7.72 4.29
C SER A 42 3.26 -8.95 5.17
N THR A 43 4.24 -9.37 5.97
CA THR A 43 4.08 -10.43 6.97
C THR A 43 3.05 -10.03 8.01
N PHE A 44 3.18 -8.85 8.60
CA PHE A 44 2.22 -8.32 9.57
C PHE A 44 0.79 -8.30 9.02
N ILE A 45 0.61 -7.85 7.78
CA ILE A 45 -0.71 -7.83 7.12
C ILE A 45 -1.26 -9.25 6.95
N ASN A 46 -0.45 -10.18 6.45
CA ASN A 46 -0.89 -11.55 6.18
C ASN A 46 -1.28 -12.31 7.46
N TYR A 47 -0.75 -11.92 8.63
CA TYR A 47 -1.08 -12.50 9.93
C TYR A 47 -2.04 -11.63 10.76
N SER A 48 -2.61 -10.57 10.19
CA SER A 48 -3.48 -9.62 10.93
C SER A 48 -4.90 -10.14 11.20
N ASP A 49 -5.24 -11.37 10.77
CA ASP A 49 -6.59 -11.95 10.85
C ASP A 49 -7.69 -11.02 10.30
N ILE A 50 -7.34 -10.23 9.28
CA ILE A 50 -8.27 -9.36 8.57
C ILE A 50 -8.67 -10.01 7.25
N GLU A 51 -9.99 -10.14 7.06
CA GLU A 51 -10.56 -10.65 5.83
C GLU A 51 -10.54 -9.58 4.73
N TYR A 52 -9.95 -9.95 3.59
CA TYR A 52 -9.93 -9.13 2.37
C TYR A 52 -10.49 -9.95 1.21
N PRO A 53 -11.60 -9.54 0.59
CA PRO A 53 -12.05 -10.15 -0.66
C PRO A 53 -11.02 -9.84 -1.74
N LEU A 54 -10.27 -10.86 -2.13
CA LEU A 54 -9.27 -10.78 -3.20
C LEU A 54 -9.65 -11.80 -4.25
N SER A 55 -9.83 -11.35 -5.49
CA SER A 55 -9.98 -12.26 -6.62
C SER A 55 -8.74 -13.14 -6.80
N ASP A 56 -8.88 -14.29 -7.46
CA ASP A 56 -7.78 -15.20 -7.82
C ASP A 56 -6.63 -14.48 -8.54
N SER A 57 -6.97 -13.44 -9.32
CA SER A 57 -6.02 -12.58 -10.02
C SER A 57 -5.11 -11.76 -9.09
N LEU A 58 -5.62 -11.39 -7.91
CA LEU A 58 -4.91 -10.68 -6.84
C LEU A 58 -4.23 -11.66 -5.88
N GLU A 59 -4.84 -12.82 -5.61
CA GLU A 59 -4.27 -13.83 -4.70
C GLU A 59 -3.00 -14.48 -5.27
N SER A 60 -3.00 -14.79 -6.57
CA SER A 60 -1.79 -15.22 -7.28
C SER A 60 -0.67 -14.20 -7.15
N TYR A 61 -0.98 -12.90 -7.28
CA TYR A 61 -0.01 -11.83 -7.13
C TYR A 61 0.64 -11.78 -5.74
N LYS A 62 -0.14 -11.99 -4.66
CA LYS A 62 0.41 -12.11 -3.30
C LYS A 62 1.41 -13.26 -3.17
N LYS A 63 1.12 -14.41 -3.79
CA LYS A 63 1.97 -15.60 -3.71
C LYS A 63 3.31 -15.46 -4.46
N PHE A 64 3.34 -14.68 -5.54
CA PHE A 64 4.54 -14.56 -6.39
C PHE A 64 5.53 -13.46 -5.98
N HIS A 65 5.15 -12.52 -5.11
CA HIS A 65 6.02 -11.39 -4.76
C HIS A 65 6.44 -11.38 -3.28
N LYS A 66 7.74 -11.59 -3.03
CA LYS A 66 8.36 -11.49 -1.68
C LYS A 66 8.43 -10.04 -1.14
N SER A 67 8.37 -9.04 -2.01
CA SER A 67 8.37 -7.62 -1.64
C SER A 67 7.30 -6.85 -2.43
N THR A 68 6.63 -5.91 -1.76
CA THR A 68 5.63 -5.03 -2.34
C THR A 68 6.30 -4.04 -3.29
N ARG A 69 5.84 -3.93 -4.54
CA ARG A 69 6.33 -2.95 -5.53
C ARG A 69 5.31 -1.82 -5.71
N ASN A 70 5.74 -0.57 -5.58
CA ASN A 70 4.91 0.63 -5.44
C ASN A 70 3.99 0.59 -4.20
N PHE A 71 2.83 -0.04 -4.33
CA PHE A 71 1.86 -0.21 -3.24
C PHE A 71 0.82 -1.28 -3.57
N ALA A 72 0.18 -1.82 -2.53
CA ALA A 72 -1.00 -2.69 -2.62
C ALA A 72 -2.12 -2.19 -1.70
N LEU A 73 -3.34 -2.13 -2.22
CA LEU A 73 -4.54 -1.78 -1.43
C LEU A 73 -5.29 -3.05 -1.04
N TYR A 74 -5.61 -3.16 0.24
CA TYR A 74 -6.50 -4.15 0.82
C TYR A 74 -7.71 -3.45 1.42
N VAL A 75 -8.91 -3.96 1.13
CA VAL A 75 -10.16 -3.33 1.60
C VAL A 75 -10.96 -4.39 2.35
N SER A 76 -11.19 -4.17 3.64
CA SER A 76 -12.06 -5.00 4.47
C SER A 76 -13.42 -4.31 4.67
N LYS A 77 -14.35 -5.00 5.32
CA LYS A 77 -15.66 -4.42 5.68
C LYS A 77 -15.55 -3.19 6.59
N LYS A 78 -14.48 -3.12 7.40
CA LYS A 78 -14.31 -2.10 8.45
C LYS A 78 -13.24 -1.06 8.16
N GLY A 79 -12.41 -1.24 7.14
CA GLY A 79 -11.31 -0.34 6.83
C GLY A 79 -10.57 -0.71 5.55
N ALA A 80 -9.58 0.09 5.20
CA ALA A 80 -8.63 -0.18 4.12
C ALA A 80 -7.20 -0.11 4.66
N LEU A 81 -6.32 -0.90 4.04
CA LEU A 81 -4.91 -0.96 4.35
C LEU A 81 -4.09 -0.77 3.07
N LEU A 82 -3.13 0.15 3.10
CA LEU A 82 -2.17 0.40 2.04
C LEU A 82 -0.80 -0.12 2.47
N ASP A 83 -0.35 -1.21 1.83
CA ASP A 83 1.01 -1.73 1.97
C ASP A 83 1.92 -1.00 0.98
N THR A 84 3.00 -0.39 1.45
CA THR A 84 3.92 0.38 0.60
C THR A 84 5.19 -0.41 0.28
N GLU A 85 5.86 -0.01 -0.79
CA GLU A 85 7.20 -0.50 -1.09
C GLU A 85 8.19 -0.19 0.05
N GLY A 86 9.18 -1.07 0.23
CA GLY A 86 10.16 -0.96 1.31
C GLY A 86 11.26 0.08 1.08
N ASN A 87 11.38 0.61 -0.13
CA ASN A 87 12.38 1.62 -0.49
C ASN A 87 11.82 3.05 -0.39
N TYR A 88 10.72 3.25 0.35
CA TYR A 88 10.09 4.57 0.44
C TYR A 88 11.05 5.63 0.99
N PHE A 89 11.76 5.32 2.09
CA PHE A 89 12.74 6.23 2.70
C PHE A 89 14.13 6.18 2.05
N SER A 90 14.48 5.13 1.29
CA SER A 90 15.78 5.12 0.60
C SER A 90 15.87 6.17 -0.51
N GLN A 91 14.76 6.82 -0.89
CA GLN A 91 14.79 8.00 -1.75
C GLN A 91 15.46 9.21 -1.09
N GLU A 92 15.42 9.31 0.25
CA GLU A 92 16.11 10.36 1.00
C GLU A 92 17.65 10.20 0.91
N GLU A 93 18.16 8.97 0.79
CA GLU A 93 19.60 8.73 0.59
C GLU A 93 20.11 9.27 -0.74
N PHE A 94 19.23 9.42 -1.74
CA PHE A 94 19.54 10.03 -3.03
C PHE A 94 19.24 11.54 -3.05
N PHE A 95 18.68 12.09 -1.97
CA PHE A 95 18.45 13.53 -1.84
C PHE A 95 19.78 14.23 -1.59
N LYS A 96 20.40 14.71 -2.67
CA LYS A 96 21.52 15.65 -2.60
C LYS A 96 20.94 17.05 -2.79
N PRO A 97 20.75 17.84 -1.72
CA PRO A 97 20.38 19.24 -1.91
C PRO A 97 21.44 19.90 -2.79
N ALA A 98 21.02 20.58 -3.86
CA ALA A 98 21.90 21.51 -4.54
C ALA A 98 22.35 22.51 -3.47
N SER A 99 23.68 22.70 -3.37
CA SER A 99 24.40 23.61 -2.47
C SER A 99 23.50 24.58 -1.71
N SER A 100 23.57 24.54 -0.37
CA SER A 100 22.98 25.55 0.49
C SER A 100 23.16 26.92 -0.13
N ASP A 101 22.06 27.62 -0.36
CA ASP A 101 22.09 29.08 -0.44
C ASP A 101 22.58 29.53 0.94
N GLU A 102 23.90 29.51 1.14
CA GLU A 102 24.56 30.26 2.20
C GLU A 102 24.22 31.71 1.88
N ILE A 103 23.18 32.21 2.54
CA ILE A 103 22.90 33.64 2.61
C ILE A 103 24.19 34.26 3.16
N PRO A 104 24.86 35.15 2.41
CA PRO A 104 26.03 35.83 2.95
C PRO A 104 25.61 36.56 4.22
N GLU A 105 26.25 36.25 5.35
CA GLU A 105 26.14 37.12 6.52
C GLU A 105 26.88 38.42 6.20
N ASP A 106 26.17 39.55 6.42
CA ASP A 106 26.64 40.93 6.19
C ASP A 106 27.93 41.28 6.96
#